data_AF-A0A8J2YNN1-F1
#
_entry.id   AF-A0A8J2YNN1-F1
#
_cell.length_a   1.000
_cell.length_b   1.000
_cell.length_c   1.000
_cell.angle_alpha   90.00
_cell.angle_beta   90.00
_cell.angle_gamma   90.00
#
_symmetry.space_group_name_H-M   'P 1'
#
loop_
_entity.id
_entity.type
_entity.pdbx_description
1 polymer ?
#
loop_
_entity_poly.entity_id
_entity_poly.type
_entity_poly.pdbx_seq_one_letter_code
_entity_poly.pdbx_strand_id
1 'polypeptide(L)'
;MSFDRKHALAFAAGLLFAAGTALAAPSTAGNNELAKPATARTTDLGNGASALTYWVDDANGRQVVTTVDTLIPDATGRGEDHHAIVRFSAHLLPGQSQLVSVPTVAGAEPQELQIRRSAAGIEITRVSANAPAVD
;
A
#
# COMPACT_ATOMS: atom_id res chain seq x y z
N MET A 1 33.07 -34.78 -62.52
CA MET A 1 33.36 -33.55 -63.29
C MET A 1 32.03 -32.99 -63.73
N SER A 2 31.65 -31.72 -63.61
CA SER A 2 32.16 -30.51 -62.98
C SER A 2 30.93 -29.59 -62.96
N PHE A 3 30.69 -28.85 -61.88
CA PHE A 3 29.67 -27.80 -61.86
C PHE A 3 30.17 -26.60 -62.68
N ASP A 4 29.29 -25.92 -63.42
CA ASP A 4 29.48 -24.50 -63.69
C ASP A 4 28.15 -23.74 -63.53
N ARG A 5 28.15 -22.89 -62.50
CA ARG A 5 27.21 -21.80 -62.22
C ARG A 5 27.58 -20.61 -63.11
N LYS A 6 26.66 -19.64 -63.24
CA LYS A 6 26.85 -18.16 -63.48
C LYS A 6 25.63 -17.67 -64.32
N HIS A 7 24.86 -16.62 -64.05
CA HIS A 7 24.94 -15.39 -63.26
C HIS A 7 23.49 -14.94 -62.92
N ALA A 8 23.15 -14.56 -61.68
CA ALA A 8 23.10 -13.20 -61.11
C ALA A 8 21.89 -12.32 -61.53
N LEU A 9 21.15 -11.81 -60.53
CA LEU A 9 20.42 -10.51 -60.40
C LEU A 9 19.33 -10.71 -59.31
N ALA A 10 19.55 -10.29 -58.06
CA ALA A 10 19.34 -8.95 -57.50
C ALA A 10 17.90 -8.72 -56.94
N PHE A 11 17.84 -8.67 -55.61
CA PHE A 11 17.14 -7.72 -54.72
C PHE A 11 15.68 -7.29 -55.02
N ALA A 12 14.78 -7.58 -54.07
CA ALA A 12 13.83 -6.60 -53.54
C ALA A 12 13.24 -7.08 -52.20
N ALA A 13 13.37 -6.24 -51.18
CA ALA A 13 12.68 -6.33 -49.90
C ALA A 13 11.18 -6.08 -50.07
N GLY A 14 10.35 -6.76 -49.26
CA GLY A 14 8.91 -6.52 -49.17
C GLY A 14 8.41 -6.81 -47.77
N LEU A 15 8.56 -5.81 -46.89
CA LEU A 15 7.82 -5.70 -45.62
C LEU A 15 6.33 -5.54 -45.96
N LEU A 16 5.47 -6.45 -45.50
CA LEU A 16 4.03 -6.18 -45.40
C LEU A 16 3.53 -6.50 -43.99
N PHE A 17 3.03 -5.44 -43.34
CA PHE A 17 2.38 -5.42 -42.04
C PHE A 17 1.05 -6.17 -42.09
N ALA A 18 0.82 -7.06 -41.12
CA ALA A 18 -0.53 -7.51 -40.77
C ALA A 18 -0.85 -7.01 -39.35
N ALA A 19 -1.78 -6.06 -39.30
CA ALA A 19 -2.27 -5.41 -38.10
C ALA A 19 -3.13 -6.34 -37.24
N GLY A 20 -2.95 -6.19 -35.93
CA GLY A 20 -3.89 -6.39 -34.82
C GLY A 20 -5.11 -7.31 -34.97
N THR A 21 -5.16 -8.32 -34.11
CA THR A 21 -6.33 -8.51 -33.22
C THR A 21 -5.83 -8.86 -31.82
N ALA A 22 -5.78 -7.86 -30.96
CA ALA A 22 -5.88 -8.08 -29.53
C ALA A 22 -7.33 -8.53 -29.24
N LEU A 23 -7.54 -9.80 -28.90
CA LEU A 23 -8.72 -10.14 -28.12
C LEU A 23 -8.32 -10.09 -26.64
N ALA A 24 -8.60 -8.93 -26.05
CA ALA A 24 -8.83 -8.82 -24.63
C ALA A 24 -10.13 -9.57 -24.28
N ALA A 25 -10.11 -10.40 -23.24
CA ALA A 25 -10.77 -10.00 -22.00
C ALA A 25 -10.40 -10.96 -20.86
N PRO A 26 -10.11 -10.41 -19.67
CA PRO A 26 -10.00 -11.19 -18.45
C PRO A 26 -11.38 -11.76 -18.10
N SER A 27 -11.44 -13.03 -17.70
CA SER A 27 -12.64 -13.55 -17.06
C SER A 27 -12.78 -12.84 -15.71
N THR A 28 -13.82 -12.02 -15.62
CA THR A 28 -14.38 -11.40 -14.43
C THR A 28 -14.83 -12.48 -13.44
N ALA A 29 -13.88 -13.01 -12.68
CA ALA A 29 -14.19 -13.59 -11.38
C ALA A 29 -14.11 -12.44 -10.38
N GLY A 30 -15.25 -11.75 -10.22
CA GLY A 30 -15.49 -10.79 -9.15
C GLY A 30 -15.49 -11.53 -7.83
N ASN A 31 -14.31 -11.97 -7.41
CA ASN A 31 -14.08 -12.57 -6.11
C ASN A 31 -13.95 -11.39 -5.16
N ASN A 32 -15.07 -10.76 -4.82
CA ASN A 32 -15.15 -9.84 -3.69
C ASN A 32 -15.08 -10.64 -2.37
N GLU A 33 -14.30 -11.72 -2.35
CA GLU A 33 -13.84 -12.31 -1.12
C GLU A 33 -12.86 -11.30 -0.56
N LEU A 34 -13.26 -10.63 0.53
CA LEU A 34 -12.35 -9.81 1.32
C LEU A 34 -11.11 -10.66 1.56
N ALA A 35 -10.01 -10.33 0.88
CA ALA A 35 -8.76 -11.05 1.05
C ALA A 35 -8.47 -11.08 2.56
N LYS A 36 -8.38 -12.29 3.12
CA LYS A 36 -8.11 -12.43 4.55
C LYS A 36 -6.76 -11.80 4.83
N PRO A 37 -6.63 -10.96 5.87
CA PRO A 37 -5.36 -10.31 6.18
C PRO A 37 -4.28 -11.38 6.33
N ALA A 38 -3.24 -11.33 5.49
CA ALA A 38 -2.15 -12.30 5.54
C ALA A 38 -1.40 -12.20 6.88
N THR A 39 -1.43 -11.01 7.49
CA THR A 39 -0.87 -10.72 8.81
C THR A 39 -1.54 -9.44 9.34
N ALA A 40 -1.94 -9.43 10.60
CA ALA A 40 -2.44 -8.25 11.30
C ALA A 40 -1.52 -7.93 12.48
N ARG A 41 -1.28 -6.64 12.72
CA ARG A 41 -0.47 -6.15 13.83
C ARG A 41 -1.20 -5.01 14.52
N THR A 42 -1.36 -5.15 15.84
CA THR A 42 -1.81 -4.06 16.69
C THR A 42 -0.60 -3.32 17.24
N THR A 43 -0.62 -2.01 17.11
CA THR A 43 0.37 -1.09 17.66
C THR A 43 -0.35 -0.19 18.64
N ASP A 44 -0.01 -0.27 19.92
CA ASP A 44 -0.35 0.79 20.88
C ASP A 44 0.25 2.11 20.36
N LEU A 45 -0.46 3.23 20.46
CA LEU A 45 0.06 4.56 20.11
C LEU A 45 0.20 5.44 21.35
N GLY A 46 -0.27 4.99 22.52
CA GLY A 46 -0.33 5.79 23.74
C GLY A 46 -1.52 6.75 23.77
N ASN A 47 -1.75 7.38 24.92
CA ASN A 47 -2.83 8.37 25.14
C ASN A 47 -4.23 7.85 24.74
N GLY A 48 -4.50 6.56 25.00
CA GLY A 48 -5.78 5.94 24.67
C GLY A 48 -5.96 5.61 23.18
N ALA A 49 -4.92 5.77 22.35
CA ALA A 49 -4.96 5.44 20.93
C ALA A 49 -4.26 4.10 20.64
N SER A 50 -4.84 3.32 19.73
CA SER A 50 -4.23 2.10 19.18
C SER A 50 -4.51 1.98 17.68
N ALA A 51 -3.62 1.29 16.95
CA ALA A 51 -3.75 1.08 15.53
C ALA A 51 -3.69 -0.42 15.20
N LEU A 52 -4.70 -0.93 14.50
CA LEU A 52 -4.69 -2.24 13.88
C LEU A 52 -4.31 -2.08 12.40
N THR A 53 -3.14 -2.57 12.01
CA THR A 53 -2.68 -2.58 10.62
C THR A 53 -2.68 -4.01 10.07
N TYR A 54 -3.23 -4.19 8.88
CA TYR A 54 -3.14 -5.43 8.14
C TYR A 54 -2.94 -5.16 6.65
N TRP A 55 -2.56 -6.19 5.89
CA TRP A 55 -2.35 -6.04 4.46
C TRP A 55 -2.69 -7.29 3.66
N VAL A 56 -2.96 -7.04 2.38
CA VAL A 56 -3.24 -8.05 1.35
C VAL A 56 -2.50 -7.66 0.07
N ASP A 57 -1.96 -8.65 -0.64
CA ASP A 57 -1.36 -8.44 -1.95
C ASP A 57 -2.45 -8.51 -3.03
N ASP A 58 -2.46 -7.53 -3.94
CA ASP A 58 -3.35 -7.48 -5.10
C ASP A 58 -2.61 -7.02 -6.37
N ALA A 59 -3.35 -6.89 -7.48
CA ALA A 59 -2.77 -6.52 -8.77
C ALA A 59 -2.21 -5.09 -8.81
N ASN A 60 -2.62 -4.21 -7.90
CA ASN A 60 -2.20 -2.81 -7.82
C ASN A 60 -1.07 -2.58 -6.80
N GLY A 61 -0.61 -3.64 -6.13
CA GLY A 61 0.42 -3.59 -5.12
C GLY A 61 -0.05 -4.24 -3.82
N ARG A 62 0.51 -3.82 -2.68
CA ARG A 62 0.03 -4.30 -1.39
C ARG A 62 -0.94 -3.29 -0.82
N GLN A 63 -2.21 -3.68 -0.74
CA GLN A 63 -3.22 -2.89 -0.05
C GLN A 63 -2.98 -3.01 1.45
N VAL A 64 -2.61 -1.90 2.08
CA VAL A 64 -2.47 -1.80 3.52
C VAL A 64 -3.69 -1.08 4.07
N VAL A 65 -4.28 -1.66 5.10
CA VAL A 65 -5.41 -1.10 5.81
C VAL A 65 -4.99 -0.88 7.24
N THR A 66 -5.24 0.31 7.75
CA THR A 66 -5.04 0.59 9.18
C THR A 66 -6.28 1.22 9.76
N THR A 67 -6.68 0.71 10.91
CA THR A 67 -7.79 1.22 11.72
C THR A 67 -7.18 1.78 12.99
N VAL A 68 -7.38 3.07 13.22
CA VAL A 68 -7.02 3.74 14.46
C VAL A 68 -8.28 3.82 15.33
N ASP A 69 -8.15 3.42 16.58
CA ASP A 69 -9.14 3.59 17.61
C ASP A 69 -8.56 4.51 18.69
N THR A 70 -9.23 5.62 18.97
CA THR A 70 -8.84 6.60 20.00
C THR A 70 -9.93 6.73 21.04
N LEU A 71 -9.57 6.45 22.29
CA LEU A 71 -10.40 6.71 23.45
C LEU A 71 -10.54 8.21 23.66
N ILE A 72 -11.77 8.70 23.69
CA ILE A 72 -12.15 10.05 24.09
C ILE A 72 -12.78 9.91 25.48
N PRO A 73 -12.04 10.30 26.55
CA PRO A 73 -12.56 10.25 27.90
C PRO A 73 -13.77 11.16 28.03
N ASP A 74 -14.80 10.69 28.73
CA ASP A 74 -15.95 11.53 29.08
C ASP A 74 -15.51 12.64 30.04
N ALA A 75 -15.58 13.89 29.58
CA ALA A 75 -15.27 15.07 30.38
C ALA A 75 -16.23 15.26 31.57
N THR A 76 -17.39 14.59 31.56
CA THR A 76 -18.42 14.68 32.61
C THR A 76 -18.30 13.60 33.69
N GLY A 77 -17.42 12.61 33.51
CA GLY A 77 -17.13 11.55 34.49
C GLY A 77 -18.31 10.63 34.80
N ARG A 78 -19.30 10.54 33.89
CA ARG A 78 -20.51 9.71 34.07
C ARG A 78 -20.37 8.28 33.56
N GLY A 79 -19.20 7.94 32.99
CA GLY A 79 -18.75 6.56 32.87
C GLY A 79 -19.00 5.90 31.52
N GLU A 80 -19.20 6.67 30.45
CA GLU A 80 -19.20 6.13 29.09
C GLU A 80 -18.00 6.67 28.32
N ASP A 81 -16.93 5.89 28.27
CA ASP A 81 -15.82 6.18 27.37
C ASP A 81 -16.31 6.11 25.91
N HIS A 82 -15.93 7.10 25.10
CA HIS A 82 -16.28 7.14 23.68
C HIS A 82 -15.07 6.76 22.83
N HIS A 83 -15.32 6.08 21.71
CA HIS A 83 -14.27 5.68 20.77
C HIS A 83 -14.43 6.46 19.46
N ALA A 84 -13.37 7.16 19.05
CA ALA A 84 -13.24 7.69 17.70
C ALA A 84 -12.44 6.71 16.84
N ILE A 85 -13.14 6.04 15.93
CA ILE A 85 -12.56 5.02 15.04
C ILE A 85 -12.41 5.59 13.64
N VAL A 86 -11.19 5.57 13.11
CA VAL A 86 -10.89 5.97 11.73
C VAL A 86 -10.20 4.83 11.02
N ARG A 87 -10.70 4.47 9.84
CA ARG A 87 -10.10 3.45 8.98
C ARG A 87 -9.70 4.06 7.64
N PHE A 88 -8.48 3.80 7.23
CA PHE A 88 -7.95 4.20 5.93
C PHE A 88 -7.25 3.03 5.27
N SER A 89 -7.16 3.11 3.94
CA SER A 89 -6.48 2.11 3.12
C SER A 89 -5.68 2.78 2.02
N ALA A 90 -4.50 2.24 1.73
CA ALA A 90 -3.66 2.69 0.63
C ALA A 90 -2.98 1.50 -0.03
N HIS A 91 -2.72 1.61 -1.34
CA HIS A 91 -1.83 0.68 -2.05
C HIS A 91 -0.41 1.19 -1.94
N LEU A 92 0.47 0.36 -1.37
CA LEU A 92 1.90 0.67 -1.26
C LEU A 92 2.71 -0.20 -2.22
N LEU A 93 3.44 0.46 -3.12
CA LEU A 93 4.50 -0.13 -3.92
C LEU A 93 5.82 -0.19 -3.12
N PRO A 94 6.79 -1.05 -3.49
CA PRO A 94 8.10 -1.06 -2.87
C PRO A 94 8.76 0.34 -2.86
N GLY A 95 9.24 0.76 -1.70
CA GLY A 95 9.81 2.09 -1.46
C GLY A 95 8.81 3.15 -1.03
N GLN A 96 7.51 2.90 -1.14
CA GLN A 96 6.48 3.82 -0.66
C GLN A 96 6.23 3.67 0.85
N SER A 97 5.76 4.76 1.44
CA SER A 97 5.38 4.80 2.84
C SER A 97 4.09 5.58 3.04
N GLN A 98 3.40 5.24 4.11
CA GLN A 98 2.27 5.96 4.65
C GLN A 98 2.63 6.42 6.06
N LEU A 99 2.32 7.66 6.38
CA LEU A 99 2.39 8.21 7.73
C LEU A 99 0.98 8.41 8.26
N VAL A 100 0.75 7.98 9.49
CA VAL A 100 -0.52 8.11 10.19
C VAL A 100 -0.22 8.93 11.43
N SER A 101 -0.81 10.12 11.52
CA SER A 101 -0.65 10.98 12.68
C SER A 101 -1.97 10.99 13.46
N VAL A 102 -1.90 10.64 14.73
CA VAL A 102 -3.03 10.66 15.65
C VAL A 102 -2.88 11.89 16.55
N PRO A 103 -3.81 12.85 16.47
CA PRO A 103 -3.79 14.01 17.35
C PRO A 103 -3.83 13.58 18.82
N THR A 104 -3.09 14.30 19.65
CA THR A 104 -3.09 14.13 21.11
C THR A 104 -3.69 15.37 21.77
N VAL A 105 -3.58 15.47 23.09
CA VAL A 105 -3.98 16.67 23.83
C VAL A 105 -3.29 17.92 23.28
N ALA A 106 -3.99 19.06 23.30
CA ALA A 106 -3.48 20.30 22.73
C ALA A 106 -2.10 20.68 23.31
N GLY A 107 -1.13 20.90 22.42
CA GLY A 107 0.26 21.25 22.79
C GLY A 107 1.20 20.05 23.00
N ALA A 108 0.71 18.82 22.96
CA ALA A 108 1.56 17.63 22.92
C ALA A 108 1.91 17.24 21.48
N GLU A 109 3.05 16.57 21.32
CA GLU A 109 3.45 16.01 20.03
C GLU A 109 2.43 14.94 19.56
N PRO A 110 2.07 14.93 18.28
CA PRO A 110 1.24 13.87 17.71
C PRO A 110 1.91 12.50 17.84
N GLN A 111 1.09 11.46 17.97
CA GLN A 111 1.59 10.09 17.89
C GLN A 111 1.60 9.66 16.44
N GLU A 112 2.77 9.30 15.93
CA GLU A 112 2.91 8.94 14.52
C GLU A 112 3.24 7.47 14.32
N LEU A 113 2.61 6.87 13.32
CA LEU A 113 2.88 5.53 12.85
C LEU A 113 3.32 5.61 11.39
N GLN A 114 4.55 5.20 11.12
CA GLN A 114 5.06 5.03 9.76
C GLN A 114 4.91 3.58 9.34
N ILE A 115 4.28 3.41 8.18
CA ILE A 115 4.05 2.13 7.52
C ILE A 115 4.80 2.18 6.21
N ARG A 116 5.83 1.36 6.05
CA ARG A 116 6.68 1.34 4.86
C ARG A 116 6.59 0.00 4.15
N ARG A 117 6.50 0.03 2.82
CA ARG A 117 6.68 -1.16 1.99
C ARG A 117 8.14 -1.27 1.58
N SER A 118 8.85 -2.27 2.12
CA SER A 118 10.15 -2.68 1.60
C SER A 118 9.99 -3.78 0.55
N ALA A 119 11.08 -4.15 -0.13
CA ALA A 119 11.07 -5.28 -1.06
C ALA A 119 10.61 -6.58 -0.36
N ALA A 120 11.02 -6.75 0.91
CA ALA A 120 10.72 -7.93 1.70
C ALA A 120 9.30 -7.92 2.29
N GLY A 121 8.75 -6.77 2.67
CA GLY A 121 7.52 -6.77 3.45
C GLY A 121 6.93 -5.42 3.80
N ILE A 122 6.00 -5.44 4.76
CA ILE A 122 5.50 -4.24 5.44
C ILE A 122 6.27 -4.08 6.74
N GLU A 123 6.81 -2.89 6.93
CA GLU A 123 7.47 -2.45 8.15
C GLU A 123 6.58 -1.42 8.84
N ILE A 124 6.40 -1.57 10.14
CA ILE A 124 5.53 -0.71 10.96
C ILE A 124 6.38 -0.18 12.10
N THR A 125 6.54 1.14 12.16
CA THR A 125 7.39 1.83 13.13
C THR A 125 6.62 2.97 13.75
N ARG A 126 6.62 3.06 15.09
CA ARG A 126 6.16 4.27 15.79
C ARG A 126 7.24 5.34 15.65
N VAL A 127 6.88 6.51 15.16
CA VAL A 127 7.78 7.65 15.03
C VAL A 127 7.45 8.61 16.16
N SER A 128 8.41 8.86 17.05
CA SER A 128 8.31 9.97 17.99
C SER A 128 8.70 11.23 17.25
N ALA A 129 7.85 12.26 17.23
CA ALA A 129 8.30 13.57 16.81
C ALA A 129 9.42 14.01 17.76
N ASN A 130 10.61 14.25 17.20
CA ASN A 130 11.74 14.77 17.94
C ASN A 130 11.37 16.20 18.37
N ALA A 131 11.29 16.48 19.67
CA ALA A 131 10.96 17.81 20.17
C ALA A 131 11.93 18.85 19.55
N PRO A 132 11.46 20.02 19.08
CA PRO A 132 12.38 21.10 18.77
C PRO A 132 13.14 21.46 20.06
N ALA A 133 14.46 21.57 19.96
CA ALA A 133 15.27 22.13 21.03
C ALA A 133 14.71 23.52 21.35
N VAL A 134 14.23 23.71 22.57
CA VAL A 134 13.91 25.02 23.11
C VAL A 134 15.26 25.68 23.37
N ASP A 135 15.55 26.71 22.57
CA ASP A 135 16.69 27.62 22.72
C ASP A 135 16.62 28.40 24.05
#